data_AF-A0A0R1P7T8-F1
#
_entry.id   AF-A0A0R1P7T8-F1
#
_cell.length_a   1.000
_cell.length_b   1.000
_cell.length_c   1.000
_cell.angle_alpha   90.00
_cell.angle_beta   90.00
_cell.angle_gamma   90.00
#
_symmetry.space_group_name_H-M   'P 1'
#
loop_
_entity.id
_entity.type
_entity.pdbx_description
1 polymer ?
#
loop_
_entity_poly.entity_id
_entity_poly.type
_entity_poly.pdbx_seq_one_letter_code
_entity_poly.pdbx_strand_id
1 'polypeptide(L)' 'MIEMEIYEVIPTTFVGPSHVVVAKNEIDAIKLVVDYLNQNQTQFTHRASEFLANAIHPDSMPEPTIIV' A
#
# COMPACT_ATOMS: atom_id res chain seq x y z
N MET A 1 -20.08 4.77 -10.60
CA MET A 1 -18.71 4.26 -10.81
C MET A 1 -17.98 4.47 -9.49
N ILE A 2 -17.29 3.45 -8.97
CA ILE A 2 -16.44 3.66 -7.80
C ILE A 2 -15.10 4.15 -8.35
N GLU A 3 -14.68 5.34 -7.94
CA GLU A 3 -13.42 5.95 -8.35
C GLU A 3 -12.27 5.22 -7.65
N MET A 4 -11.21 4.93 -8.41
CA MET A 4 -10.01 4.28 -7.91
C MET A 4 -8.89 5.31 -7.91
N GLU A 5 -8.11 5.33 -6.83
CA GLU A 5 -6.99 6.25 -6.65
C GLU A 5 -5.71 5.47 -6.40
N ILE A 6 -4.57 6.14 -6.56
CA ILE A 6 -3.25 5.58 -6.26
C ILE A 6 -2.91 5.94 -4.82
N TYR A 7 -2.52 4.95 -4.04
CA TYR A 7 -2.11 5.12 -2.65
C TYR A 7 -0.68 4.62 -2.46
N GLU A 8 0.13 5.42 -1.78
CA GLU A 8 1.37 4.95 -1.17
C GLU A 8 1.08 4.46 0.25
N VAL A 9 1.35 3.18 0.50
CA VAL A 9 1.19 2.53 1.80
C VAL A 9 2.56 2.39 2.46
N ILE A 10 2.71 3.03 3.62
CA ILE A 10 4.00 3.22 4.30
C ILE A 10 3.95 2.51 5.66
N PRO A 11 4.92 1.62 5.97
CA PRO A 11 5.09 1.08 7.31
C PRO A 11 5.39 2.19 8.34
N THR A 12 4.76 2.12 9.51
CA THR A 12 4.92 3.11 10.58
C THR A 12 5.56 2.56 11.84
N THR A 13 5.41 1.25 12.09
CA THR A 13 5.90 0.60 13.31
C THR A 13 7.23 -0.14 13.09
N PHE A 14 7.67 -0.28 11.84
CA PHE A 14 8.91 -0.95 11.47
C PHE A 14 9.56 -0.28 10.25
N VAL A 15 10.84 -0.57 10.02
CA VAL A 15 11.56 -0.13 8.82
C VAL A 15 11.34 -1.14 7.70
N GLY A 16 10.61 -0.72 6.66
CA GLY A 16 10.32 -1.54 5.49
C GLY A 16 10.02 -0.68 4.26
N PRO A 17 9.95 -1.28 3.06
CA PRO A 17 9.62 -0.56 1.84
C PRO A 17 8.16 -0.06 1.88
N SER A 18 7.90 1.09 1.25
CA SER A 18 6.52 1.49 0.92
C SER A 18 6.02 0.71 -0.30
N HIS A 19 4.70 0.62 -0.42
CA HIS A 19 4.03 -0.08 -1.52
C HIS A 19 3.03 0.87 -2.18
N VAL A 20 3.09 0.99 -3.50
CA VAL A 20 2.13 1.79 -4.27
C VAL A 20 1.07 0.86 -4.84
N VAL A 21 -0.20 1.14 -4.56
CA VAL A 21 -1.35 0.31 -4.99
C VAL A 21 -2.50 1.17 -5.50
N VAL A 22 -3.37 0.57 -6.31
CA VAL A 22 -4.62 1.20 -6.76
C VAL A 22 -5.78 0.67 -5.93
N ALA A 23 -6.49 1.56 -5.23
CA ALA A 23 -7.57 1.18 -4.33
C ALA A 23 -8.70 2.21 -4.31
N LYS A 24 -9.83 1.86 -3.68
CA LYS A 24 -11.01 2.74 -3.57
C LYS A 24 -10.89 3.78 -2.45
N ASN A 25 -10.02 3.51 -1.48
CA ASN A 25 -9.78 4.31 -0.29
C ASN A 25 -8.52 3.78 0.42
N GLU A 26 -8.04 4.54 1.41
CA GLU A 26 -6.88 4.19 2.24
C GLU A 26 -7.00 2.83 2.94
N ILE A 27 -8.19 2.48 3.44
CA ILE A 27 -8.42 1.24 4.18
C ILE A 27 -8.23 0.04 3.25
N ASP A 28 -8.81 0.10 2.05
CA ASP A 28 -8.68 -0.93 1.03
C ASP A 28 -7.21 -1.05 0.56
N ALA A 29 -6.49 0.08 0.42
CA ALA A 29 -5.07 0.09 0.07
C ALA A 29 -4.21 -0.64 1.11
N ILE A 30 -4.39 -0.29 2.40
CA ILE A 30 -3.68 -0.94 3.50
C ILE A 30 -4.00 -2.44 3.54
N LYS A 31 -5.28 -2.80 3.37
CA LYS A 31 -5.70 -4.20 3.39
C LYS A 31 -5.03 -5.01 2.28
N LEU A 32 -4.96 -4.48 1.06
CA LEU A 32 -4.30 -5.14 -0.07
C LEU A 32 -2.83 -5.43 0.23
N VAL A 33 -2.09 -4.45 0.76
CA VAL A 33 -0.68 -4.61 1.10
C VAL A 33 -0.49 -5.61 2.24
N VAL A 34 -1.29 -5.53 3.30
CA VAL A 34 -1.24 -6.48 4.42
C VAL A 34 -1.52 -7.91 3.97
N ASP A 35 -2.56 -8.12 3.15
CA ASP A 35 -2.89 -9.44 2.61
C ASP A 35 -1.75 -9.98 1.73
N TYR A 36 -1.19 -9.14 0.85
CA TYR A 36 -0.06 -9.49 0.00
C TYR A 36 1.17 -9.92 0.82
N LEU A 37 1.55 -9.13 1.82
CA LEU A 37 2.69 -9.44 2.67
C LEU A 37 2.47 -10.72 3.48
N ASN A 38 1.28 -10.89 4.06
CA ASN A 38 0.96 -12.07 4.88
C ASN A 38 0.82 -13.36 4.05
N GLN A 39 0.47 -13.26 2.76
CA GLN A 39 0.44 -14.42 1.86
C GLN A 39 1.85 -14.84 1.41
N ASN A 40 2.77 -13.89 1.25
CA ASN A 40 4.11 -14.13 0.71
C ASN A 40 5.21 -14.27 1.77
N GLN A 41 4.95 -13.85 3.02
CA GLN A 41 5.90 -13.95 4.12
C GLN A 41 5.42 -14.93 5.19
N THR A 42 6.24 -15.94 5.49
CA THR A 42 5.88 -17.01 6.45
C THR A 42 6.36 -16.75 7.88
N GLN A 43 7.22 -15.75 8.11
CA GLN A 43 7.86 -15.53 9.41
C GLN A 43 7.18 -14.46 10.26
N PHE A 44 6.48 -13.50 9.66
CA PHE A 44 5.88 -12.37 10.37
C PHE A 44 4.48 -12.11 9.83
N THR A 45 3.54 -11.85 10.74
CA THR A 45 2.18 -11.44 10.39
C THR A 45 2.04 -9.95 10.62
N HIS A 46 1.75 -9.23 9.55
CA HIS A 46 1.48 -7.81 9.53
C HIS A 46 0.01 -7.51 9.86
N ARG A 47 -0.24 -6.37 10.50
CA ARG A 47 -1.55 -5.84 10.86
C ARG A 47 -1.77 -4.48 10.20
N ALA A 48 -3.01 -4.17 9.82
CA ALA A 48 -3.35 -2.89 9.19
C ALA A 48 -2.92 -1.66 9.99
N SER A 49 -2.95 -1.72 11.32
CA SER A 49 -2.52 -0.63 12.21
C SER A 49 -1.03 -0.30 12.13
N GLU A 50 -0.22 -1.13 11.46
CA GLU A 50 1.21 -0.93 11.27
C GLU A 50 1.51 -0.05 10.04
N PHE A 51 0.49 0.33 9.29
CA PHE A 51 0.61 1.07 8.03
C PHE A 51 -0.26 2.33 8.03
N LEU A 52 0.21 3.31 7.26
CA LEU A 52 -0.59 4.45 6.81
C LEU A 52 -0.67 4.40 5.29
N ALA A 53 -1.76 4.91 4.71
CA ALA A 53 -1.89 5.12 3.29
C ALA A 53 -2.08 6.60 3.01
N ASN A 54 -1.40 7.11 2.00
CA ASN A 54 -1.58 8.47 1.50
C ASN A 54 -1.96 8.39 0.02
N ALA A 55 -3.02 9.10 -0.37
CA ALA A 55 -3.32 9.29 -1.78
C ALA A 55 -2.18 10.06 -2.45
N ILE A 56 -1.71 9.56 -3.60
CA ILE A 56 -0.68 10.22 -4.40
C ILE A 56 -1.19 10.50 -5.80
N HIS A 57 -0.80 11.66 -6.34
CA HIS A 57 -1.10 11.99 -7.73
C HIS A 57 -0.21 11.16 -8.67
N PRO A 58 -0.72 10.69 -9.82
CA PRO A 58 0.09 9.96 -10.80
C PRO A 58 1.36 10.71 -11.22
N ASP A 59 1.28 12.04 -11.34
CA ASP A 59 2.41 12.90 -11.70
C ASP A 59 3.45 13.07 -10.58
N SER A 60 3.17 12.60 -9.37
CA SER A 60 4.12 12.65 -8.24
C SER A 60 5.18 11.55 -8.32
N MET A 61 5.07 10.61 -9.27
CA MET A 61 6.05 9.54 -9.48
C MET A 61 7.02 9.95 -10.61
N PRO A 62 8.28 10.32 -10.29
CA PRO A 62 9.23 10.84 -11.27
C PRO A 62 9.79 9.76 -12.20
N GLU A 63 9.70 8.49 -11.81
CA GLU A 63 10.09 7.33 -12.59
C GLU A 63 8.87 6.45 -12.88
N PRO A 64 8.87 5.68 -13.98
CA PRO A 64 7.80 4.72 -14.25
C PRO A 64 7.66 3.69 -13.12
N THR A 65 6.56 3.76 -12.37
CA THR A 65 6.24 2.81 -11.29
C THR A 65 5.34 1.70 -11.82
N ILE A 66 5.77 0.45 -11.69
CA ILE A 66 4.93 -0.71 -11.96
C ILE A 66 4.18 -1.07 -10.68
N ILE A 67 2.84 -1.02 -10.75
CA ILE A 67 1.95 -1.50 -9.70
C ILE A 67 1.60 -2.95 -10.05
N VAL A 68 1.93 -3.89 -9.16
CA VAL A 68 1.76 -5.34 -9.37
C VAL A 68 0.67 -5.91 -8.47
#